data_AF-A0A7H8N781-F1
#
_entry.id   AF-A0A7H8N781-F1
#
_cell.length_a   1.000
_cell.length_b   1.000
_cell.length_c   1.000
_cell.angle_alpha   90.00
_cell.angle_beta   90.00
_cell.angle_gamma   90.00
#
_symmetry.space_group_name_H-M   'P 1'
#
loop_
_entity.id
_entity.type
_entity.pdbx_description
1 polymer ?
#
loop_
_entity_poly.entity_id
_entity_poly.type
_entity_poly.pdbx_seq_one_letter_code
_entity_poly.pdbx_strand_id
1 'polypeptide(L)'
;MSPDRSQTAYAESAADLARRVLGALRGAGDTALVAEHVERADDPKAALAALRVVGADTFAPFLLGDSVFHPQDAAALATSFTIFPPPVTSPTPPPAGPAEPWVVAWRDWAMAELLGRFTAPQGPPAAAGSAAAGLAELTGIDTAEVTGVRAPQPQGAPLLADDRLRAAYGAGGPRAREAVRVPEGSYAADRLHATDAAYTADTPESATEAAGLDWQRWSVRMGQLSPLALPGLDGPVHRAARGAPLALARGASRALLRRDHPTAARIVRWLALLGSDGVPLPLELPPLIEHLELLGGGGPRIALDLAIARRLLTLEPSA
;
A
#
# COMPACT_ATOMS: atom_id res chain seq x y z
N MET A 1 -0.44 -10.53 29.24
CA MET A 1 0.71 -10.47 28.31
C MET A 1 1.11 -9.01 28.18
N SER A 2 2.39 -8.65 28.39
CA SER A 2 2.83 -7.24 28.25
C SER A 2 2.67 -6.81 26.79
N PRO A 3 2.20 -5.57 26.50
CA PRO A 3 1.98 -5.10 25.12
C PRO A 3 3.22 -5.23 24.24
N ASP A 4 4.41 -5.03 24.82
CA ASP A 4 5.70 -5.13 24.12
C ASP A 4 5.96 -6.56 23.60
N ARG A 5 5.63 -7.58 24.42
CA ARG A 5 5.78 -9.00 24.05
C ARG A 5 4.84 -9.40 22.90
N SER A 6 3.63 -8.85 22.88
CA SER A 6 2.67 -9.07 21.78
C SER A 6 3.16 -8.43 20.49
N GLN A 7 3.72 -7.21 20.56
CA GLN A 7 4.25 -6.51 19.39
C GLN A 7 5.46 -7.22 18.79
N THR A 8 6.37 -7.74 19.63
CA THR A 8 7.50 -8.56 19.18
C THR A 8 7.02 -9.83 18.48
N ALA A 9 6.08 -10.58 19.08
CA ALA A 9 5.53 -11.80 18.48
C ALA A 9 4.87 -11.54 17.11
N TYR A 10 4.17 -10.42 16.96
CA TYR A 10 3.58 -10.03 15.67
C TYR A 10 4.65 -9.70 14.63
N ALA A 11 5.71 -8.99 15.03
CA ALA A 11 6.80 -8.64 14.12
C ALA A 11 7.61 -9.88 13.68
N GLU A 12 7.87 -10.81 14.59
CA GLU A 12 8.53 -12.09 14.29
C GLU A 12 7.68 -12.94 13.33
N SER A 13 6.39 -13.12 13.63
CA SER A 13 5.48 -13.87 12.75
C SER A 13 5.37 -13.23 11.35
N ALA A 14 5.37 -11.90 11.26
CA ALA A 14 5.40 -11.20 9.98
C ALA A 14 6.72 -11.37 9.20
N ALA A 15 7.86 -11.44 9.91
CA ALA A 15 9.15 -11.72 9.30
C ALA A 15 9.22 -13.15 8.77
N ASP A 16 8.68 -14.12 9.51
CA ASP A 16 8.61 -15.52 9.12
C ASP A 16 7.69 -15.74 7.92
N LEU A 17 6.51 -15.12 7.92
CA LEU A 17 5.60 -15.14 6.78
C LEU A 17 6.26 -14.53 5.53
N ALA A 18 6.94 -13.39 5.67
CA ALA A 18 7.65 -12.78 4.55
C ALA A 18 8.74 -13.71 3.97
N ARG A 19 9.41 -14.51 4.82
CA ARG A 19 10.38 -15.51 4.37
C ARG A 19 9.71 -16.65 3.61
N ARG A 20 8.54 -17.12 4.07
CA ARG A 20 7.74 -18.15 3.36
C ARG A 20 7.27 -17.64 1.99
N VAL A 21 6.72 -16.43 1.92
CA VAL A 21 6.32 -15.78 0.66
C VAL A 21 7.50 -15.67 -0.29
N LEU A 22 8.67 -15.25 0.20
CA LEU A 22 9.89 -15.19 -0.60
C LEU A 22 10.33 -16.57 -1.12
N GLY A 23 10.19 -17.62 -0.28
CA GLY A 23 10.44 -19.00 -0.68
C GLY A 23 9.55 -19.43 -1.85
N ALA A 24 8.23 -19.24 -1.71
CA ALA A 24 7.27 -19.58 -2.77
C ALA A 24 7.51 -18.78 -4.05
N LEU A 25 7.79 -17.47 -3.96
CA LEU A 25 8.11 -16.63 -5.11
C LEU A 25 9.40 -17.10 -5.84
N ARG A 26 10.31 -17.78 -5.13
CA ARG A 26 11.53 -18.39 -5.68
C ARG A 26 11.32 -19.84 -6.12
N GLY A 27 10.08 -20.35 -6.11
CA GLY A 27 9.72 -21.70 -6.55
C GLY A 27 9.76 -22.75 -5.44
N ALA A 28 9.98 -22.38 -4.18
CA ALA A 28 9.87 -23.28 -3.05
C ALA A 28 8.46 -23.21 -2.45
N GLY A 29 7.50 -23.94 -3.03
CA GLY A 29 6.15 -24.04 -2.45
C GLY A 29 5.14 -24.72 -3.37
N ASP A 30 4.54 -25.80 -2.88
CA ASP A 30 3.37 -26.48 -3.48
C ASP A 30 2.28 -26.73 -2.42
N THR A 31 2.29 -25.93 -1.35
CA THR A 31 1.37 -26.02 -0.20
C THR A 31 0.59 -24.72 -0.02
N ALA A 32 -0.55 -24.79 0.67
CA ALA A 32 -1.35 -23.63 1.06
C ALA A 32 -0.55 -22.72 2.01
N LEU A 33 0.17 -21.76 1.43
CA LEU A 33 1.25 -21.01 2.06
C LEU A 33 0.84 -20.26 3.33
N VAL A 34 -0.32 -19.61 3.26
CA VAL A 34 -0.85 -18.75 4.31
C VAL A 34 -1.55 -19.60 5.37
N ALA A 35 -2.34 -20.58 4.95
CA ALA A 35 -3.01 -21.51 5.85
C ALA A 35 -1.99 -22.29 6.69
N GLU A 36 -0.97 -22.85 6.05
CA GLU A 36 0.10 -23.60 6.70
C GLU A 36 0.89 -22.73 7.70
N HIS A 37 1.09 -21.44 7.38
CA HIS A 37 1.71 -20.50 8.32
C HIS A 37 0.89 -20.32 9.60
N VAL A 38 -0.43 -20.21 9.48
CA VAL A 38 -1.34 -20.08 10.63
C VAL A 38 -1.44 -21.39 11.42
N GLU A 39 -1.55 -22.53 10.75
CA GLU A 39 -1.65 -23.86 11.37
C GLU A 39 -0.40 -24.23 12.18
N ARG A 40 0.79 -23.82 11.72
CA ARG A 40 2.05 -24.11 12.38
C ARG A 40 2.43 -23.12 13.49
N ALA A 41 1.69 -22.03 13.64
CA ALA A 41 2.05 -20.98 14.57
C ALA A 41 1.67 -21.35 16.02
N ASP A 42 2.62 -21.17 16.95
CA ASP A 42 2.36 -21.31 18.39
C ASP A 42 1.33 -20.29 18.90
N ASP A 43 1.28 -19.11 18.27
CA ASP A 43 0.25 -18.08 18.50
C ASP A 43 -0.51 -17.80 17.17
N PRO A 44 -1.67 -18.45 16.97
CA PRO A 44 -2.49 -18.25 15.77
C PRO A 44 -2.97 -16.80 15.59
N LYS A 45 -3.16 -16.05 16.68
CA LYS A 45 -3.58 -14.65 16.59
C LYS A 45 -2.43 -13.77 16.08
N ALA A 46 -1.20 -14.04 16.50
CA ALA A 46 -0.01 -13.40 15.95
C ALA A 46 0.17 -13.72 14.46
N ALA A 47 -0.09 -14.96 14.04
CA ALA A 47 -0.05 -15.36 12.64
C ALA A 47 -1.11 -14.64 11.80
N LEU A 48 -2.35 -14.53 12.29
CA LEU A 48 -3.41 -13.76 11.62
C LEU A 48 -3.07 -12.26 11.55
N ALA A 49 -2.45 -11.69 12.59
CA ALA A 49 -1.96 -10.30 12.56
C ALA A 49 -0.85 -10.12 11.52
N ALA A 50 0.06 -11.10 11.39
CA ALA A 50 1.11 -11.11 10.39
C ALA A 50 0.54 -11.07 8.96
N LEU A 51 -0.61 -11.72 8.70
CA LEU A 51 -1.27 -11.65 7.39
C LEU A 51 -1.67 -10.21 7.04
N ARG A 52 -2.15 -9.43 8.01
CA ARG A 52 -2.51 -8.01 7.84
C ARG A 52 -1.27 -7.13 7.65
N VAL A 53 -0.19 -7.43 8.35
CA VAL A 53 1.08 -6.70 8.24
C VAL A 53 1.75 -6.94 6.90
N VAL A 54 1.83 -8.20 6.45
CA VAL A 54 2.36 -8.59 5.13
C VAL A 54 1.42 -8.11 4.01
N GLY A 55 0.12 -8.27 4.21
CA GLY A 55 -0.93 -7.72 3.36
C GLY A 55 -0.92 -8.34 1.98
N ALA A 56 -1.07 -7.49 0.95
CA ALA A 56 -1.12 -7.89 -0.45
C ALA A 56 0.13 -8.67 -0.93
N ASP A 57 1.27 -8.54 -0.24
CA ASP A 57 2.48 -9.32 -0.58
C ASP A 57 2.28 -10.83 -0.46
N THR A 58 1.31 -11.28 0.34
CA THR A 58 0.94 -12.71 0.41
C THR A 58 0.52 -13.28 -0.94
N PHE A 59 0.07 -12.42 -1.87
CA PHE A 59 -0.35 -12.83 -3.21
C PHE A 59 0.78 -12.82 -4.25
N ALA A 60 1.96 -12.28 -3.92
CA ALA A 60 3.06 -12.14 -4.88
C ALA A 60 3.44 -13.48 -5.57
N PRO A 61 3.50 -14.64 -4.90
CA PRO A 61 3.83 -15.91 -5.56
C PRO A 61 2.80 -16.34 -6.62
N PHE A 62 1.53 -15.96 -6.46
CA PHE A 62 0.44 -16.32 -7.40
C PHE A 62 0.28 -15.30 -8.53
N LEU A 63 0.78 -14.08 -8.35
CA LEU A 63 0.72 -13.00 -9.34
C LEU A 63 1.99 -12.93 -10.21
N LEU A 64 3.14 -13.29 -9.64
CA LEU A 64 4.47 -13.09 -10.22
C LEU A 64 5.29 -14.38 -10.32
N GLY A 65 4.68 -15.51 -9.97
CA GLY A 65 5.26 -16.84 -10.06
C GLY A 65 4.20 -17.86 -10.47
N ASP A 66 4.56 -19.14 -10.41
CA ASP A 66 3.72 -20.25 -10.87
C ASP A 66 2.92 -20.92 -9.73
N SER A 67 2.86 -20.29 -8.55
CA SER A 67 2.17 -20.87 -7.40
C SER A 67 0.65 -20.88 -7.60
N VAL A 68 -0.01 -21.93 -7.11
CA VAL A 68 -1.48 -22.03 -7.10
C VAL A 68 -2.04 -21.40 -5.82
N PHE A 69 -3.08 -20.55 -5.97
CA PHE A 69 -3.79 -19.99 -4.82
C PHE A 69 -4.82 -20.98 -4.27
N HIS A 70 -4.61 -21.46 -3.04
CA HIS A 70 -5.43 -22.53 -2.49
C HIS A 70 -6.63 -21.99 -1.68
N PRO A 71 -7.82 -22.61 -1.74
CA PRO A 71 -8.96 -22.25 -0.90
C PRO A 71 -8.70 -22.09 0.62
N GLN A 72 -7.78 -22.85 1.25
CA GLN A 72 -7.48 -22.63 2.67
C GLN A 72 -6.71 -21.33 2.90
N ASP A 73 -5.90 -20.88 1.94
CA ASP A 73 -5.25 -19.55 2.02
C ASP A 73 -6.30 -18.45 2.02
N ALA A 74 -7.31 -18.56 1.14
CA ALA A 74 -8.44 -17.65 1.12
C ALA A 74 -9.18 -17.59 2.47
N ALA A 75 -9.44 -18.76 3.08
CA ALA A 75 -10.11 -18.86 4.37
C ALA A 75 -9.28 -18.23 5.51
N ALA A 76 -7.96 -18.45 5.54
CA ALA A 76 -7.07 -17.84 6.51
C ALA A 76 -7.01 -16.31 6.38
N LEU A 77 -6.93 -15.81 5.14
CA LEU A 77 -6.96 -14.37 4.85
C LEU A 77 -8.30 -13.75 5.26
N ALA A 78 -9.43 -14.37 4.94
CA ALA A 78 -10.75 -13.91 5.37
C ALA A 78 -10.88 -13.89 6.90
N THR A 79 -10.41 -14.94 7.58
CA THR A 79 -10.39 -15.01 9.04
C THR A 79 -9.59 -13.86 9.66
N SER A 80 -8.48 -13.44 9.02
CA SER A 80 -7.70 -12.29 9.52
C SER A 80 -8.48 -10.98 9.53
N PHE A 81 -9.36 -10.74 8.55
CA PHE A 81 -10.25 -9.57 8.53
C PHE A 81 -11.35 -9.67 9.59
N THR A 82 -11.86 -10.87 9.88
CA THR A 82 -12.84 -11.07 10.96
C THR A 82 -12.23 -10.78 12.34
N ILE A 83 -10.99 -11.23 12.58
CA ILE A 83 -10.29 -11.02 13.86
C ILE A 83 -9.75 -9.58 13.98
N PHE A 84 -9.32 -8.98 12.87
CA PHE A 84 -8.77 -7.63 12.80
C PHE A 84 -9.55 -6.79 11.78
N PRO A 85 -10.71 -6.24 12.16
CA PRO A 85 -11.57 -5.52 11.24
C PRO A 85 -10.89 -4.24 10.72
N PRO A 86 -11.08 -3.90 9.44
CA PRO A 86 -10.50 -2.69 8.86
C PRO A 86 -11.11 -1.43 9.48
N PRO A 87 -10.37 -0.31 9.49
CA PRO A 87 -10.92 0.96 9.95
C PRO A 87 -12.11 1.39 9.09
N VAL A 88 -13.19 1.87 9.74
CA VAL A 88 -14.45 2.30 9.10
C VAL A 88 -14.33 3.59 8.26
N THR A 89 -13.21 4.30 8.33
CA THR A 89 -13.01 5.58 7.64
C THR A 89 -12.04 5.42 6.48
N SER A 90 -12.49 5.72 5.27
CA SER A 90 -11.63 5.80 4.07
C SER A 90 -10.79 7.08 4.11
N PRO A 91 -9.45 6.99 4.24
CA PRO A 91 -8.61 8.16 4.29
C PRO A 91 -8.30 8.70 2.88
N THR A 92 -8.03 10.01 2.80
CA THR A 92 -7.60 10.66 1.55
C THR A 92 -6.33 10.00 1.01
N PRO A 93 -6.19 9.80 -0.32
CA PRO A 93 -4.95 9.27 -0.89
C PRO A 93 -3.74 10.20 -0.62
N PRO A 94 -2.52 9.65 -0.55
CA PRO A 94 -1.32 10.45 -0.34
C PRO A 94 -1.15 11.51 -1.46
N PRO A 95 -0.60 12.71 -1.17
CA PRO A 95 0.04 13.13 0.08
C PRO A 95 -0.90 13.73 1.16
N ALA A 96 -2.22 13.76 0.96
CA ALA A 96 -3.13 14.35 1.96
C ALA A 96 -3.38 13.41 3.15
N GLY A 97 -3.63 13.98 4.34
CA GLY A 97 -4.04 13.24 5.54
C GLY A 97 -2.92 12.72 6.48
N PRO A 98 -3.27 12.27 7.71
CA PRO A 98 -2.34 11.72 8.70
C PRO A 98 -1.79 10.35 8.27
N ALA A 99 -0.49 10.09 8.48
CA ALA A 99 0.22 8.97 7.86
C ALA A 99 -0.29 7.56 8.23
N GLU A 100 -0.51 7.32 9.52
CA GLU A 100 -0.80 5.98 10.04
C GLU A 100 -2.19 5.44 9.63
N PRO A 101 -3.29 6.22 9.69
CA PRO A 101 -4.61 5.72 9.32
C PRO A 101 -4.72 5.24 7.87
N TRP A 102 -3.95 5.81 6.94
CA TRP A 102 -4.06 5.47 5.54
C TRP A 102 -3.16 4.33 5.09
N VAL A 103 -1.98 4.15 5.67
CA VAL A 103 -1.12 3.01 5.31
C VAL A 103 -1.82 1.69 5.58
N VAL A 104 -2.51 1.57 6.73
CA VAL A 104 -3.30 0.39 7.07
C VAL A 104 -4.48 0.23 6.10
N ALA A 105 -5.29 1.28 5.92
CA ALA A 105 -6.47 1.21 5.05
C ALA A 105 -6.14 0.82 3.59
N TRP A 106 -5.06 1.35 3.02
CA TRP A 106 -4.67 1.04 1.64
C TRP A 106 -4.06 -0.35 1.49
N ARG A 107 -3.31 -0.84 2.49
CA ARG A 107 -2.83 -2.23 2.51
C ARG A 107 -4.00 -3.21 2.63
N ASP A 108 -4.96 -2.87 3.49
CA ASP A 108 -6.17 -3.66 3.71
C ASP A 108 -7.04 -3.70 2.46
N TRP A 109 -7.21 -2.56 1.78
CA TRP A 109 -7.89 -2.47 0.50
C TRP A 109 -7.22 -3.37 -0.55
N ALA A 110 -5.89 -3.29 -0.71
CA ALA A 110 -5.17 -4.08 -1.70
C ALA A 110 -5.29 -5.59 -1.45
N MET A 111 -5.21 -5.99 -0.18
CA MET A 111 -5.39 -7.39 0.23
C MET A 111 -6.83 -7.87 -0.02
N ALA A 112 -7.84 -7.06 0.30
CA ALA A 112 -9.24 -7.40 0.07
C ALA A 112 -9.57 -7.48 -1.43
N GLU A 113 -9.04 -6.56 -2.23
CA GLU A 113 -9.21 -6.54 -3.68
C GLU A 113 -8.64 -7.80 -4.32
N LEU A 114 -7.42 -8.21 -3.96
CA LEU A 114 -6.83 -9.45 -4.45
C LEU A 114 -7.60 -10.68 -3.94
N LEU A 115 -7.97 -10.72 -2.65
CA LEU A 115 -8.75 -11.83 -2.11
C LEU A 115 -10.08 -12.01 -2.85
N GLY A 116 -10.79 -10.91 -3.14
CA GLY A 116 -12.04 -10.97 -3.90
C GLY A 116 -11.85 -11.48 -5.32
N ARG A 117 -10.76 -11.13 -5.99
CA ARG A 117 -10.45 -11.62 -7.34
C ARG A 117 -10.12 -13.10 -7.38
N PHE A 118 -9.36 -13.59 -6.41
CA PHE A 118 -8.97 -14.99 -6.35
C PHE A 118 -10.07 -15.91 -5.81
N THR A 119 -11.07 -15.37 -5.10
CA THR A 119 -12.22 -16.14 -4.59
C THR A 119 -13.49 -15.97 -5.42
N ALA A 120 -13.53 -15.01 -6.34
CA ALA A 120 -14.62 -14.88 -7.28
C ALA A 120 -14.79 -16.19 -8.07
N PRO A 121 -16.02 -16.73 -8.18
CA PRO A 121 -16.27 -17.88 -9.03
C PRO A 121 -15.76 -17.57 -10.45
N GLN A 122 -14.82 -18.39 -10.95
CA GLN A 122 -14.39 -18.34 -12.34
C GLN A 122 -15.57 -18.83 -13.20
N GLY A 123 -16.48 -17.93 -13.55
CA GLY A 123 -17.54 -18.22 -14.51
C GLY A 123 -16.98 -18.27 -15.94
N PRO A 124 -17.59 -19.02 -16.87
CA PRO A 124 -17.36 -18.78 -18.30
C PRO A 124 -17.70 -17.32 -18.64
N PRO A 125 -17.11 -16.71 -19.69
CA PRO A 125 -17.37 -15.31 -20.00
C PRO A 125 -18.79 -15.16 -20.54
N ALA A 126 -19.76 -14.83 -19.70
CA ALA A 126 -21.06 -14.30 -20.15
C ALA A 126 -21.88 -13.69 -19.01
N ALA A 127 -22.41 -12.50 -19.31
CA ALA A 127 -23.74 -11.98 -19.00
C ALA A 127 -24.41 -12.32 -17.66
N ALA A 128 -24.87 -11.26 -17.01
CA ALA A 128 -25.75 -11.25 -15.84
C ALA A 128 -26.79 -12.38 -15.81
N GLY A 129 -26.84 -13.14 -14.70
CA GLY A 129 -27.94 -14.07 -14.45
C GLY A 129 -27.66 -15.20 -13.46
N SER A 130 -27.86 -14.91 -12.17
CA SER A 130 -28.48 -15.77 -11.15
C SER A 130 -28.00 -17.22 -10.86
N ALA A 131 -27.60 -17.38 -9.60
CA ALA A 131 -27.90 -18.46 -8.64
C ALA A 131 -27.14 -19.79 -8.67
N ALA A 132 -26.15 -19.84 -7.77
CA ALA A 132 -26.00 -20.80 -6.68
C ALA A 132 -26.98 -21.99 -6.59
N ALA A 133 -26.43 -23.20 -6.60
CA ALA A 133 -26.96 -24.35 -5.87
C ALA A 133 -25.86 -25.39 -5.62
N GLY A 134 -25.62 -25.74 -4.35
CA GLY A 134 -24.96 -27.01 -4.01
C GLY A 134 -23.83 -26.98 -2.97
N LEU A 135 -23.98 -26.32 -1.82
CA LEU A 135 -23.14 -26.61 -0.64
C LEU A 135 -23.81 -26.22 0.70
N ALA A 136 -25.10 -26.48 0.82
CA ALA A 136 -25.90 -26.16 2.00
C ALA A 136 -25.92 -27.25 3.08
N GLU A 137 -25.21 -28.37 2.92
CA GLU A 137 -25.53 -29.57 3.71
C GLU A 137 -24.45 -30.06 4.69
N LEU A 138 -23.53 -29.20 5.18
CA LEU A 138 -22.60 -29.66 6.23
C LEU A 138 -22.20 -28.67 7.35
N THR A 139 -22.59 -27.40 7.38
CA THR A 139 -22.07 -26.48 8.44
C THR A 139 -23.04 -25.48 9.07
N GLY A 140 -24.29 -25.34 8.60
CA GLY A 140 -25.23 -24.39 9.22
C GLY A 140 -24.73 -22.94 9.26
N ILE A 141 -23.77 -22.59 8.38
CA ILE A 141 -23.27 -21.23 8.16
C ILE A 141 -23.91 -20.73 6.87
N ASP A 142 -24.63 -19.61 6.95
CA ASP A 142 -25.22 -18.95 5.80
C ASP A 142 -24.12 -18.36 4.91
N THR A 143 -23.90 -19.01 3.75
CA THR A 143 -22.90 -18.60 2.75
C THR A 143 -23.17 -17.24 2.11
N ALA A 144 -24.30 -16.59 2.41
CA ALA A 144 -24.59 -15.23 1.95
C ALA A 144 -23.70 -14.15 2.59
N GLU A 145 -23.11 -14.39 3.78
CA GLU A 145 -22.25 -13.40 4.45
C GLU A 145 -20.80 -13.34 3.92
N VAL A 146 -20.34 -14.38 3.22
CA VAL A 146 -18.97 -14.42 2.64
C VAL A 146 -18.87 -13.54 1.39
N THR A 147 -19.98 -13.30 0.70
CA THR A 147 -20.05 -12.47 -0.51
C THR A 147 -20.21 -10.96 -0.25
N GLY A 148 -20.33 -10.55 1.01
CA GLY A 148 -20.67 -9.17 1.39
C GLY A 148 -19.49 -8.24 1.72
N VAL A 149 -18.27 -8.75 1.87
CA VAL A 149 -17.12 -7.90 2.22
C VAL A 149 -16.52 -7.27 0.96
N ARG A 150 -17.28 -6.36 0.33
CA ARG A 150 -16.66 -5.38 -0.55
C ARG A 150 -15.99 -4.35 0.35
N ALA A 151 -14.66 -4.43 0.49
CA ALA A 151 -13.92 -3.33 1.08
C ALA A 151 -14.33 -2.05 0.34
N PRO A 152 -14.72 -0.97 1.03
CA PRO A 152 -15.09 0.26 0.36
C PRO A 152 -13.91 0.69 -0.50
N GLN A 153 -14.12 0.72 -1.82
CA GLN A 153 -13.21 1.45 -2.69
C GLN A 153 -13.24 2.89 -2.17
N PRO A 154 -12.11 3.51 -1.79
CA PRO A 154 -12.11 4.92 -1.46
C PRO A 154 -12.49 5.69 -2.73
N GLN A 155 -13.77 6.05 -2.81
CA GLN A 155 -14.30 6.89 -3.86
C GLN A 155 -13.62 8.26 -3.73
N GLY A 156 -13.11 8.78 -4.84
CA GLY A 156 -12.57 10.13 -4.89
C GLY A 156 -13.63 11.11 -4.41
N ALA A 157 -13.31 11.88 -3.38
CA ALA A 157 -14.19 12.95 -2.94
C ALA A 157 -14.30 14.02 -4.05
N PRO A 158 -15.48 14.62 -4.25
CA PRO A 158 -15.64 15.73 -5.17
C PRO A 158 -14.79 16.91 -4.70
N LEU A 159 -14.20 17.63 -5.67
CA LEU A 159 -13.68 18.97 -5.47
C LEU A 159 -14.82 19.85 -4.95
N LEU A 160 -14.86 20.10 -3.65
CA LEU A 160 -15.73 21.10 -3.05
C LEU A 160 -14.86 22.16 -2.40
N ALA A 161 -14.66 23.24 -3.16
CA ALA A 161 -14.45 24.55 -2.60
C ALA A 161 -15.65 24.88 -1.70
N ASP A 162 -15.46 25.06 -0.39
CA ASP A 162 -16.29 26.00 0.36
C ASP A 162 -15.74 26.39 1.74
N ASP A 163 -15.92 27.67 2.02
CA ASP A 163 -15.40 28.51 3.10
C ASP A 163 -15.98 28.23 4.52
N ARG A 164 -16.43 27.02 4.83
CA ARG A 164 -17.28 26.77 6.01
C ARG A 164 -16.60 26.19 7.26
N LEU A 165 -15.28 26.05 7.28
CA LEU A 165 -14.54 25.53 8.44
C LEU A 165 -13.91 26.61 9.35
N ARG A 166 -14.41 27.85 9.27
CA ARG A 166 -13.95 28.97 10.12
C ARG A 166 -14.80 29.22 11.37
N ALA A 167 -15.93 28.52 11.52
CA ALA A 167 -16.87 28.75 12.63
C ALA A 167 -16.81 27.73 13.78
N ALA A 168 -15.99 26.68 13.69
CA ALA A 168 -15.99 25.58 14.68
C ALA A 168 -14.93 25.69 15.80
N TYR A 169 -14.00 26.65 15.72
CA TYR A 169 -12.99 26.86 16.77
C TYR A 169 -12.91 28.33 17.21
N GLY A 170 -13.91 28.73 17.99
CA GLY A 170 -13.88 29.94 18.81
C GLY A 170 -13.85 29.59 20.29
N ALA A 171 -13.01 30.34 21.03
CA ALA A 171 -12.97 30.50 22.49
C ALA A 171 -12.32 29.38 23.33
N GLY A 172 -11.10 29.66 23.80
CA GLY A 172 -10.48 28.94 24.93
C GLY A 172 -8.98 29.15 25.08
N GLY A 173 -8.52 30.36 25.40
CA GLY A 173 -7.21 30.56 26.08
C GLY A 173 -7.42 30.76 27.59
N PRO A 174 -6.38 31.01 28.41
CA PRO A 174 -4.94 30.89 28.15
C PRO A 174 -4.13 30.25 29.31
N ARG A 175 -2.83 29.96 29.10
CA ARG A 175 -1.74 30.41 30.00
C ARG A 175 -0.33 30.18 29.42
N ALA A 176 0.29 31.31 29.09
CA ALA A 176 1.68 31.71 29.33
C ALA A 176 2.79 30.65 29.32
N ARG A 177 3.65 30.72 28.29
CA ARG A 177 5.10 30.68 28.48
C ARG A 177 5.79 31.74 27.62
N GLU A 178 6.84 32.29 28.20
CA GLU A 178 7.52 33.54 27.86
C GLU A 178 8.06 33.63 26.44
N ALA A 179 7.97 34.86 25.94
CA ALA A 179 8.62 35.34 24.75
C ALA A 179 10.15 35.41 24.95
N VAL A 180 10.89 34.83 24.01
CA VAL A 180 12.25 35.28 23.68
C VAL A 180 12.14 36.09 22.39
N ARG A 181 12.50 37.37 22.48
CA ARG A 181 12.50 38.36 21.40
C ARG A 181 13.95 38.63 21.00
N VAL A 182 14.28 38.50 19.71
CA VAL A 182 15.28 39.32 18.99
C VAL A 182 15.00 39.23 17.46
N PRO A 183 15.47 40.15 16.59
CA PRO A 183 14.65 41.22 16.00
C PRO A 183 14.60 41.21 14.46
N GLU A 184 13.83 42.17 13.93
CA GLU A 184 13.41 42.41 12.55
C GLU A 184 14.53 42.63 11.51
N GLY A 185 14.22 42.26 10.27
CA GLY A 185 14.97 42.59 9.06
C GLY A 185 14.07 42.61 7.82
N SER A 186 13.46 43.78 7.59
CA SER A 186 12.89 44.35 6.36
C SER A 186 13.15 43.62 5.03
N TYR A 187 12.08 43.31 4.28
CA TYR A 187 11.93 43.73 2.88
C TYR A 187 10.44 43.95 2.57
N ALA A 188 10.07 45.22 2.41
CA ALA A 188 8.83 45.63 1.74
C ALA A 188 9.11 45.71 0.23
N ALA A 189 8.22 45.13 -0.57
CA ALA A 189 7.99 45.54 -1.95
C ALA A 189 6.55 45.16 -2.35
N ASP A 190 5.71 46.18 -2.24
CA ASP A 190 4.61 46.60 -3.10
C ASP A 190 3.54 45.66 -3.66
N ARG A 191 2.38 46.31 -3.77
CA ARG A 191 1.02 45.81 -3.93
C ARG A 191 0.50 46.30 -5.30
N LEU A 192 -0.56 45.63 -5.76
CA LEU A 192 -1.55 46.02 -6.80
C LEU A 192 -1.25 45.56 -8.24
N HIS A 193 -1.98 44.55 -8.72
CA HIS A 193 -3.26 44.78 -9.41
C HIS A 193 -4.08 43.48 -9.50
N ALA A 194 -5.36 43.58 -9.15
CA ALA A 194 -6.40 42.62 -9.50
C ALA A 194 -6.85 42.86 -10.94
N THR A 195 -7.14 41.80 -11.69
CA THR A 195 -8.23 41.79 -12.68
C THR A 195 -8.71 40.34 -12.89
N ASP A 196 -10.03 40.21 -12.88
CA ASP A 196 -10.79 39.04 -13.31
C ASP A 196 -10.30 38.49 -14.65
N ALA A 197 -10.04 37.19 -14.67
CA ALA A 197 -10.17 36.39 -15.87
C ALA A 197 -10.71 35.02 -15.46
N ALA A 198 -12.02 34.88 -15.56
CA ALA A 198 -12.66 33.58 -15.66
C ALA A 198 -12.06 32.82 -16.85
N TYR A 199 -11.32 31.73 -16.58
CA TYR A 199 -11.10 30.69 -17.57
C TYR A 199 -10.90 29.33 -16.90
N THR A 200 -11.69 28.40 -17.41
CA THR A 200 -11.82 26.97 -17.17
C THR A 200 -10.57 26.18 -17.55
N ALA A 201 -10.13 25.26 -16.69
CA ALA A 201 -9.78 23.87 -17.05
C ALA A 201 -9.20 23.13 -15.83
N ASP A 202 -9.97 22.18 -15.30
CA ASP A 202 -9.49 21.11 -14.44
C ASP A 202 -8.42 20.31 -15.21
N THR A 203 -7.15 20.58 -14.90
CA THR A 203 -5.96 20.02 -15.60
C THR A 203 -5.11 19.26 -14.57
N PRO A 204 -4.40 18.16 -14.91
CA PRO A 204 -3.76 17.23 -13.95
C PRO A 204 -2.56 17.80 -13.16
N GLU A 205 -2.37 19.11 -13.17
CA GLU A 205 -1.18 19.83 -12.71
C GLU A 205 -1.06 19.89 -11.19
N SER A 206 -2.19 19.77 -10.47
CA SER A 206 -2.28 19.92 -9.01
C SER A 206 -1.56 18.81 -8.21
N ALA A 207 -1.56 17.57 -8.70
CA ALA A 207 -0.87 16.46 -8.03
C ALA A 207 0.65 16.51 -8.25
N THR A 208 1.07 16.98 -9.43
CA THR A 208 2.48 17.08 -9.84
C THR A 208 3.17 18.25 -9.12
N GLU A 209 2.50 19.41 -8.99
CA GLU A 209 3.01 20.54 -8.21
C GLU A 209 3.10 20.23 -6.70
N ALA A 210 2.09 19.56 -6.14
CA ALA A 210 2.11 19.14 -4.73
C ALA A 210 3.21 18.09 -4.45
N ALA A 211 3.45 17.17 -5.38
CA ALA A 211 4.59 16.25 -5.31
C ALA A 211 5.93 16.98 -5.46
N GLY A 212 6.00 18.07 -6.23
CA GLY A 212 7.20 18.90 -6.38
C GLY A 212 7.65 19.60 -5.10
N LEU A 213 6.71 20.07 -4.27
CA LEU A 213 7.00 20.83 -3.04
C LEU A 213 7.32 19.96 -1.81
N ASP A 214 6.94 18.66 -1.78
CA ASP A 214 7.22 17.73 -0.65
C ASP A 214 7.51 16.28 -1.13
N TRP A 215 8.31 16.11 -2.18
CA TRP A 215 8.65 14.79 -2.74
C TRP A 215 9.33 13.86 -1.72
N GLN A 216 10.05 14.40 -0.74
CA GLN A 216 10.73 13.61 0.28
C GLN A 216 9.72 12.88 1.16
N ARG A 217 8.74 13.60 1.72
CA ARG A 217 7.70 12.97 2.55
C ARG A 217 6.82 12.05 1.71
N TRP A 218 6.48 12.46 0.50
CA TRP A 218 5.66 11.65 -0.40
C TRP A 218 6.36 10.33 -0.79
N SER A 219 7.65 10.35 -1.14
CA SER A 219 8.39 9.12 -1.51
C SER A 219 8.53 8.14 -0.34
N VAL A 220 8.72 8.63 0.89
CA VAL A 220 8.71 7.79 2.10
C VAL A 220 7.34 7.12 2.29
N ARG A 221 6.26 7.88 2.10
CA ARG A 221 4.89 7.36 2.17
C ARG A 221 4.62 6.30 1.10
N MET A 222 5.08 6.54 -0.13
CA MET A 222 5.02 5.52 -1.19
C MET A 222 5.81 4.26 -0.82
N GLY A 223 6.98 4.41 -0.18
CA GLY A 223 7.71 3.28 0.40
C GLY A 223 6.87 2.47 1.40
N GLN A 224 6.13 3.12 2.29
CA GLN A 224 5.22 2.45 3.24
C GLN A 224 4.08 1.68 2.53
N LEU A 225 3.73 2.06 1.31
CA LEU A 225 2.75 1.38 0.44
C LEU A 225 3.35 0.40 -0.57
N SER A 226 4.62 0.05 -0.46
CA SER A 226 5.23 -0.97 -1.33
C SER A 226 4.36 -2.22 -1.56
N PRO A 227 3.55 -2.74 -0.60
CA PRO A 227 2.68 -3.88 -0.88
C PRO A 227 1.62 -3.66 -1.98
N LEU A 228 1.28 -2.40 -2.30
CA LEU A 228 0.37 -2.07 -3.40
C LEU A 228 1.06 -2.18 -4.77
N ALA A 229 2.39 -2.21 -4.81
CA ALA A 229 3.16 -2.34 -6.04
C ALA A 229 3.17 -3.82 -6.51
N LEU A 230 2.03 -4.27 -7.00
CA LEU A 230 1.76 -5.59 -7.59
C LEU A 230 0.90 -5.43 -8.85
N PRO A 231 1.04 -6.32 -9.85
CA PRO A 231 0.25 -6.26 -11.07
C PRO A 231 -1.24 -6.49 -10.80
N GLY A 232 -2.07 -5.94 -11.67
CA GLY A 232 -3.53 -6.03 -11.60
C GLY A 232 -4.17 -5.07 -10.58
N LEU A 233 -3.44 -4.55 -9.59
CA LEU A 233 -3.98 -3.50 -8.73
C LEU A 233 -3.94 -2.15 -9.46
N ASP A 234 -5.08 -1.46 -9.50
CA ASP A 234 -5.15 -0.09 -10.01
C ASP A 234 -6.05 0.75 -9.13
N GLY A 235 -5.52 1.90 -8.70
CA GLY A 235 -6.19 2.79 -7.78
C GLY A 235 -5.57 4.19 -7.75
N PRO A 236 -6.12 5.10 -6.94
CA PRO A 236 -5.60 6.45 -6.76
C PRO A 236 -4.11 6.51 -6.42
N VAL A 237 -3.61 5.57 -5.62
CA VAL A 237 -2.19 5.46 -5.28
C VAL A 237 -1.33 5.12 -6.51
N HIS A 238 -1.77 4.18 -7.34
CA HIS A 238 -1.08 3.81 -8.58
C HIS A 238 -1.07 4.96 -9.59
N ARG A 239 -2.19 5.67 -9.73
CA ARG A 239 -2.24 6.90 -10.55
C ARG A 239 -1.27 7.96 -10.05
N ALA A 240 -1.20 8.18 -8.73
CA ALA A 240 -0.24 9.11 -8.14
C ALA A 240 1.22 8.67 -8.40
N ALA A 241 1.52 7.36 -8.33
CA ALA A 241 2.83 6.82 -8.65
C ALA A 241 3.22 7.09 -10.12
N ARG A 242 2.31 6.80 -11.07
CA ARG A 242 2.52 7.04 -12.51
C ARG A 242 2.72 8.52 -12.83
N GLY A 243 2.06 9.42 -12.10
CA GLY A 243 2.20 10.86 -12.29
C GLY A 243 3.53 11.45 -11.80
N ALA A 244 4.31 10.73 -10.98
CA ALA A 244 5.51 11.27 -10.34
C ALA A 244 6.72 10.30 -10.27
N PRO A 245 7.13 9.64 -11.38
CA PRO A 245 8.26 8.70 -11.38
C PRO A 245 9.59 9.36 -10.96
N LEU A 246 9.80 10.63 -11.31
CA LEU A 246 11.00 11.38 -10.90
C LEU A 246 11.07 11.59 -9.37
N ALA A 247 9.94 11.82 -8.71
CA ALA A 247 9.90 11.97 -7.26
C ALA A 247 10.23 10.65 -6.54
N LEU A 248 9.75 9.51 -7.07
CA LEU A 248 10.12 8.18 -6.58
C LEU A 248 11.61 7.91 -6.78
N ALA A 249 12.14 8.20 -7.97
CA ALA A 249 13.57 8.04 -8.26
C ALA A 249 14.45 8.85 -7.31
N ARG A 250 14.12 10.13 -7.08
CA ARG A 250 14.80 10.97 -6.09
C ARG A 250 14.71 10.38 -4.67
N GLY A 251 13.54 9.84 -4.31
CA GLY A 251 13.31 9.12 -3.06
C GLY A 251 14.22 7.91 -2.89
N ALA A 252 14.29 7.04 -3.90
CA ALA A 252 15.15 5.85 -3.90
C ALA A 252 16.63 6.23 -3.75
N SER A 253 17.11 7.18 -4.57
CA SER A 253 18.50 7.65 -4.51
C SER A 253 18.84 8.27 -3.16
N ARG A 254 17.94 9.10 -2.60
CA ARG A 254 18.13 9.69 -1.26
C ARG A 254 18.17 8.63 -0.17
N ALA A 255 17.26 7.65 -0.19
CA ALA A 255 17.22 6.57 0.78
C ALA A 255 18.51 5.74 0.73
N LEU A 256 18.96 5.38 -0.48
CA LEU A 256 20.23 4.68 -0.69
C LEU A 256 21.43 5.46 -0.14
N LEU A 257 21.55 6.75 -0.47
CA LEU A 257 22.66 7.60 0.01
C LEU A 257 22.65 7.79 1.53
N ARG A 258 21.47 7.72 2.17
CA ARG A 258 21.33 7.75 3.63
C ARG A 258 21.48 6.37 4.29
N ARG A 259 21.74 5.32 3.51
CA ARG A 259 21.81 3.92 3.96
C ARG A 259 20.50 3.41 4.58
N ASP A 260 19.38 4.01 4.19
CA ASP A 260 18.04 3.48 4.48
C ASP A 260 17.65 2.49 3.38
N HIS A 261 18.31 1.33 3.42
CA HIS A 261 18.09 0.24 2.47
C HIS A 261 16.64 -0.28 2.45
N PRO A 262 15.93 -0.40 3.60
CA PRO A 262 14.51 -0.77 3.59
C PRO A 262 13.65 0.20 2.79
N THR A 263 13.79 1.51 3.00
CA THR A 263 13.01 2.51 2.25
C THR A 263 13.40 2.51 0.78
N ALA A 264 14.69 2.37 0.46
CA ALA A 264 15.16 2.29 -0.92
C ALA A 264 14.54 1.10 -1.67
N ALA A 265 14.59 -0.12 -1.10
CA ALA A 265 14.02 -1.32 -1.72
C ALA A 265 12.53 -1.18 -2.02
N ARG A 266 11.76 -0.62 -1.08
CA ARG A 266 10.32 -0.38 -1.22
C ARG A 266 9.97 0.61 -2.32
N ILE A 267 10.78 1.65 -2.50
CA ILE A 267 10.58 2.64 -3.58
C ILE A 267 11.03 2.05 -4.92
N VAL A 268 12.12 1.29 -4.95
CA VAL A 268 12.59 0.58 -6.16
C VAL A 268 11.54 -0.40 -6.67
N ARG A 269 10.82 -1.07 -5.77
CA ARG A 269 9.68 -1.92 -6.14
C ARG A 269 8.57 -1.15 -6.87
N TRP A 270 8.23 0.06 -6.42
CA TRP A 270 7.29 0.92 -7.15
C TRP A 270 7.82 1.28 -8.53
N LEU A 271 9.09 1.67 -8.62
CA LEU A 271 9.71 1.99 -9.91
C LEU A 271 9.70 0.77 -10.85
N ALA A 272 9.92 -0.44 -10.34
CA ALA A 272 9.86 -1.66 -11.13
C ALA A 272 8.45 -1.93 -11.69
N LEU A 273 7.40 -1.71 -10.89
CA LEU A 273 6.00 -1.78 -11.38
C LEU A 273 5.75 -0.73 -12.47
N LEU A 274 6.20 0.51 -12.27
CA LEU A 274 6.04 1.56 -13.26
C LEU A 274 6.78 1.23 -14.57
N GLY A 275 7.99 0.64 -14.47
CA GLY A 275 8.74 0.17 -15.61
C GLY A 275 8.04 -0.96 -16.37
N SER A 276 7.43 -1.92 -15.66
CA SER A 276 6.62 -2.98 -16.30
C SER A 276 5.33 -2.45 -16.93
N ASP A 277 4.83 -1.30 -16.49
CA ASP A 277 3.71 -0.58 -17.11
C ASP A 277 4.17 0.33 -18.28
N GLY A 278 5.45 0.28 -18.68
CA GLY A 278 5.99 1.09 -19.78
C GLY A 278 6.26 2.56 -19.43
N VAL A 279 6.20 2.94 -18.16
CA VAL A 279 6.50 4.32 -17.73
C VAL A 279 8.01 4.57 -17.83
N PRO A 280 8.46 5.61 -18.55
CA PRO A 280 9.89 5.94 -18.64
C PRO A 280 10.47 6.28 -17.27
N LEU A 281 11.58 5.63 -16.92
CA LEU A 281 12.23 5.81 -15.62
C LEU A 281 13.54 6.59 -15.76
N PRO A 282 13.85 7.49 -14.80
CA PRO A 282 15.12 8.22 -14.80
C PRO A 282 16.27 7.47 -14.11
N LEU A 283 16.10 6.17 -13.82
CA LEU A 283 17.07 5.31 -13.14
C LEU A 283 17.11 3.92 -13.77
N GLU A 284 18.32 3.39 -13.94
CA GLU A 284 18.54 1.98 -14.28
C GLU A 284 18.30 1.10 -13.05
N LEU A 285 17.20 0.35 -13.06
CA LEU A 285 16.78 -0.46 -11.91
C LEU A 285 17.61 -1.74 -11.71
N PRO A 286 17.99 -2.52 -12.75
CA PRO A 286 18.75 -3.76 -12.54
C PRO A 286 20.02 -3.60 -11.69
N PRO A 287 20.96 -2.67 -11.99
CA PRO A 287 22.16 -2.50 -11.18
C PRO A 287 21.86 -1.95 -9.78
N LEU A 288 20.80 -1.14 -9.64
CA LEU A 288 20.38 -0.61 -8.33
C LEU A 288 19.86 -1.73 -7.41
N ILE A 289 19.09 -2.69 -7.94
CA ILE A 289 18.61 -3.84 -7.19
C ILE A 289 19.79 -4.74 -6.77
N GLU A 290 20.72 -5.03 -7.68
CA GLU A 290 21.93 -5.79 -7.35
C GLU A 290 22.74 -5.14 -6.22
N HIS A 291 22.93 -3.82 -6.30
CA HIS A 291 23.60 -3.08 -5.24
C HIS A 291 22.85 -3.14 -3.90
N LEU A 292 21.52 -3.03 -3.92
CA LEU A 292 20.69 -3.14 -2.71
C LEU A 292 20.68 -4.55 -2.12
N GLU A 293 20.84 -5.61 -2.92
CA GLU A 293 20.98 -6.97 -2.39
C GLU A 293 22.33 -7.20 -1.73
N LEU A 294 23.40 -6.57 -2.24
CA LEU A 294 24.72 -6.62 -1.62
C LEU A 294 24.77 -5.84 -0.29
N LEU A 295 24.04 -4.73 -0.18
CA LEU A 295 24.05 -3.84 1.00
C LEU A 295 22.93 -4.09 2.01
N GLY A 296 21.76 -4.50 1.51
CA GLY A 296 20.55 -4.67 2.29
C GLY A 296 20.65 -5.90 3.16
N GLY A 297 21.19 -5.72 4.37
CA GLY A 297 21.29 -6.76 5.39
C GLY A 297 20.02 -7.62 5.43
N GLY A 298 20.21 -8.95 5.44
CA GLY A 298 19.28 -10.01 5.00
C GLY A 298 17.95 -10.16 5.74
N GLY A 299 17.28 -9.07 6.09
CA GLY A 299 15.92 -9.07 6.62
C GLY A 299 14.93 -9.59 5.58
N PRO A 300 14.01 -10.48 5.95
CA PRO A 300 13.11 -11.16 5.00
C PRO A 300 12.23 -10.19 4.22
N ARG A 301 11.87 -9.04 4.79
CA ARG A 301 11.07 -8.00 4.12
C ARG A 301 11.82 -7.29 3.00
N ILE A 302 13.08 -6.91 3.23
CA ILE A 302 13.91 -6.27 2.18
C ILE A 302 14.12 -7.27 1.04
N ALA A 303 14.47 -8.51 1.38
CA ALA A 303 14.65 -9.57 0.39
C ALA A 303 13.37 -9.85 -0.42
N LEU A 304 12.20 -9.80 0.22
CA LEU A 304 10.90 -9.92 -0.46
C LEU A 304 10.64 -8.74 -1.41
N ASP A 305 10.83 -7.50 -0.96
CA ASP A 305 10.65 -6.31 -1.80
C ASP A 305 11.55 -6.35 -3.05
N LEU A 306 12.83 -6.72 -2.89
CA LEU A 306 13.77 -6.84 -4.01
C LEU A 306 13.43 -8.01 -4.93
N ALA A 307 13.00 -9.15 -4.39
CA ALA A 307 12.56 -10.29 -5.21
C ALA A 307 11.32 -9.94 -6.04
N ILE A 308 10.35 -9.24 -5.47
CA ILE A 308 9.17 -8.74 -6.19
C ILE A 308 9.59 -7.75 -7.27
N ALA A 309 10.47 -6.79 -6.96
CA ALA A 309 11.00 -5.84 -7.93
C ALA A 309 11.67 -6.56 -9.13
N ARG A 310 12.47 -7.60 -8.87
CA ARG A 310 13.07 -8.40 -9.95
C ARG A 310 12.04 -9.08 -10.83
N ARG A 311 11.01 -9.70 -10.24
CA ARG A 311 9.94 -10.36 -11.00
C ARG A 311 9.15 -9.36 -11.85
N LEU A 312 8.87 -8.17 -11.33
CA LEU A 312 8.22 -7.11 -12.09
C LEU A 312 9.02 -6.71 -13.34
N LEU A 313 10.35 -6.60 -13.23
CA LEU A 313 11.21 -6.28 -14.39
C LEU A 313 11.27 -7.38 -15.46
N THR A 314 10.81 -8.59 -15.15
CA THR A 314 10.69 -9.69 -16.13
C THR A 314 9.32 -9.75 -16.81
N LEU A 315 8.36 -8.94 -16.35
CA LEU A 315 7.08 -8.81 -17.04
C LEU A 315 7.29 -7.98 -18.29
N GLU A 316 6.84 -8.49 -19.44
CA GLU A 316 6.79 -7.71 -20.68
C GLU A 316 5.90 -6.47 -20.47
N PRO A 317 6.29 -5.30 -21.03
CA PRO A 317 5.45 -4.11 -20.98
C PRO A 317 4.06 -4.42 -21.54
N SER A 318 3.01 -4.19 -20.76
CA SER A 318 1.64 -4.31 -21.29
C SER A 318 1.46 -3.24 -22.38
N ALA A 319 1.39 -3.69 -23.63
CA ALA A 319 1.27 -2.85 -24.83
C ALA A 319 -0.04 -2.05 -24.90
#